data_AF-A0A8X6YMH0-F1
#
_entry.id   AF-A0A8X6YMH0-F1
#
_cell.length_a   1.000
_cell.length_b   1.000
_cell.length_c   1.000
_cell.angle_alpha   90.00
_cell.angle_beta   90.00
_cell.angle_gamma   90.00
#
_symmetry.space_group_name_H-M   'P 1'
#
loop_
_entity.id
_entity.type
_entity.pdbx_description
1 polymer ?
#
loop_
_entity_poly.entity_id
_entity_poly.type
_entity_poly.pdbx_seq_one_letter_code
_entity_poly.pdbx_strand_id
1 'polypeptide(L)'
;MEKARRIFNYIQAEANDISETFNASRGWFNRFKPRNNFHIIKVTGEAASDDTKAVALKTIIEEGNYSPELVFNVGETGLFWKRMP
;
A
#
# COMPACT_ATOMS: atom_id res chain seq x y z
N MET A 1 -3.81 3.27 -16.34
CA MET A 1 -4.35 4.49 -17.00
C MET A 1 -5.85 4.41 -17.23
N GLU A 2 -6.42 3.24 -17.48
CA GLU A 2 -7.86 3.08 -17.74
C GLU A 2 -8.78 3.58 -16.61
N LYS A 3 -8.41 3.33 -15.34
CA LYS A 3 -9.14 3.89 -14.18
C LYS A 3 -9.13 5.42 -14.16
N ALA A 4 -7.99 6.06 -14.47
CA ALA A 4 -7.89 7.51 -14.52
C ALA A 4 -8.74 8.10 -15.66
N ARG A 5 -8.76 7.45 -16.82
CA ARG A 5 -9.63 7.82 -17.95
C ARG A 5 -11.12 7.71 -17.58
N ARG A 6 -11.52 6.68 -16.85
CA ARG A 6 -12.90 6.54 -16.35
C ARG A 6 -13.31 7.68 -15.42
N ILE A 7 -12.43 8.08 -14.50
CA ILE A 7 -12.67 9.21 -13.59
C ILE A 7 -12.78 10.52 -14.38
N PHE A 8 -11.87 10.74 -15.33
CA PHE A 8 -11.92 11.91 -16.21
C PHE A 8 -13.26 12.00 -16.94
N ASN A 9 -13.70 10.92 -17.60
CA ASN A 9 -14.97 10.90 -18.32
C ASN A 9 -16.17 11.18 -17.41
N TYR A 10 -16.15 10.69 -16.16
CA TYR A 10 -17.21 10.94 -15.19
C TYR A 10 -17.27 12.43 -14.81
N ILE A 11 -16.14 13.04 -14.44
CA ILE A 11 -16.05 14.47 -14.11
C ILE A 11 -16.44 15.32 -15.31
N GLN A 12 -16.02 14.91 -16.51
CA GLN A 12 -16.33 15.58 -17.75
C GLN A 12 -17.84 15.63 -18.04
N ALA A 13 -18.52 14.49 -17.84
CA ALA A 13 -19.97 14.40 -17.99
C ALA A 13 -20.71 15.23 -16.93
N GLU A 14 -20.20 15.28 -15.70
CA GLU A 14 -20.77 16.09 -14.61
C GLU A 14 -20.61 17.59 -14.84
N ALA A 15 -19.43 18.01 -15.33
CA ALA A 15 -19.12 19.41 -15.65
C ALA A 15 -19.73 19.89 -16.98
N ASN A 16 -20.27 18.97 -17.79
CA ASN A 16 -20.76 19.21 -19.15
C ASN A 16 -19.72 19.91 -20.06
N ASP A 17 -18.43 19.68 -19.80
CA ASP A 17 -17.32 20.32 -20.51
C ASP A 17 -16.66 19.33 -21.48
N ILE A 18 -16.85 19.55 -22.78
CA ILE A 18 -16.33 18.65 -23.83
C ILE A 18 -14.99 19.13 -24.41
N SER A 19 -14.45 20.25 -23.92
CA SER A 19 -13.31 20.92 -24.53
C SER A 19 -11.99 20.22 -24.24
N GLU A 20 -11.86 19.63 -23.06
CA GLU A 20 -10.63 18.97 -22.63
C GLU A 20 -10.57 17.49 -23.02
N THR A 21 -9.39 17.01 -23.36
CA THR A 21 -9.15 15.59 -23.65
C THR A 21 -8.16 15.02 -22.66
N PHE A 22 -8.47 13.86 -22.07
CA PHE A 22 -7.56 13.19 -21.15
C PHE A 22 -6.27 12.75 -21.86
N ASN A 23 -5.16 13.43 -21.57
CA ASN A 23 -3.83 13.04 -22.02
C ASN A 23 -2.91 12.78 -20.84
N ALA A 24 -2.56 11.50 -20.64
CA ALA A 24 -1.61 11.10 -19.63
C ALA A 24 -0.65 10.07 -20.23
N SER A 25 0.57 10.54 -20.53
CA SER A 25 1.62 9.66 -21.04
C SER A 25 2.19 8.78 -19.91
N ARG A 26 2.84 7.67 -20.29
CA ARG A 26 3.57 6.83 -19.33
C ARG A 26 4.68 7.63 -18.63
N GLY A 27 5.34 8.53 -19.35
CA GLY A 27 6.38 9.40 -18.81
C GLY A 27 5.84 10.40 -17.78
N TRP A 28 4.67 11.00 -18.03
CA TRP A 28 3.99 11.85 -17.06
C TRP A 28 3.69 11.08 -15.77
N PHE A 29 3.11 9.88 -15.88
CA PHE A 29 2.77 9.06 -14.71
C PHE A 29 4.01 8.63 -13.90
N ASN A 30 5.10 8.27 -14.58
CA ASN A 30 6.35 7.89 -13.93
C ASN A 30 6.96 9.06 -13.14
N ARG A 31 6.83 10.30 -13.62
CA ARG A 31 7.28 11.52 -12.91
C ARG A 31 6.30 11.95 -11.81
N PHE A 32 5.01 11.67 -11.97
CA PHE A 32 3.97 11.99 -10.99
C PHE A 32 4.13 11.20 -9.69
N LYS A 33 4.51 9.92 -9.77
CA LYS A 33 4.71 9.06 -8.58
C LYS A 33 5.66 9.64 -7.53
N PRO A 34 6.93 9.97 -7.85
CA PRO A 34 7.86 10.50 -6.87
C PRO A 34 7.48 11.91 -6.38
N ARG A 35 6.86 12.75 -7.23
CA ARG A 35 6.45 14.10 -6.84
C ARG A 35 5.38 14.14 -5.74
N ASN A 36 4.57 13.09 -5.65
CA ASN A 36 3.48 13.00 -4.69
C ASN A 36 3.70 11.86 -3.67
N ASN A 37 4.95 11.41 -3.50
CA ASN A 37 5.33 10.33 -2.58
C ASN A 37 4.49 9.04 -2.73
N PHE A 38 4.02 8.73 -3.94
CA PHE A 38 3.32 7.48 -4.23
C PHE A 38 4.33 6.34 -4.36
N HIS A 39 4.65 5.73 -3.23
CA HIS A 39 5.40 4.47 -3.20
C HIS A 39 4.42 3.32 -3.39
N ILE A 40 4.40 2.73 -4.59
CA ILE A 40 3.76 1.44 -4.79
C ILE A 40 4.70 0.40 -4.18
N ILE A 41 4.57 0.18 -2.88
CA ILE A 41 5.27 -0.89 -2.19
C ILE A 41 4.56 -2.17 -2.60
N LYS A 42 5.21 -2.98 -3.44
CA LYS A 42 4.80 -4.38 -3.61
C LYS A 42 5.15 -5.08 -2.30
N VAL A 43 4.18 -5.14 -1.39
CA VAL A 43 4.28 -6.02 -0.23
C VAL A 43 3.95 -7.42 -0.74
N THR A 44 4.97 -8.23 -0.98
CA THR A 44 4.80 -9.67 -1.18
C THR A 44 4.37 -10.25 0.16
N GLY A 45 3.05 -10.40 0.32
CA GLY A 45 2.46 -11.12 1.43
C GLY A 45 2.71 -12.61 1.28
N GLU A 46 3.79 -13.07 1.91
CA GLU A 46 3.91 -14.35 2.59
C GLU A 46 5.31 -14.37 3.22
N ALA A 47 5.39 -13.97 4.48
CA ALA A 47 6.47 -14.49 5.31
C ALA A 47 6.12 -15.95 5.55
N ALA A 48 6.59 -16.85 4.67
CA ALA A 48 6.73 -18.25 5.02
C ALA A 48 7.40 -18.27 6.40
N SER A 49 6.71 -18.86 7.38
CA SER A 49 7.22 -19.06 8.72
C SER A 49 8.61 -19.68 8.59
N ASP A 50 9.63 -18.85 8.79
CA ASP A 50 11.01 -19.26 8.75
C ASP A 50 11.30 -19.79 10.16
N ASP A 51 11.34 -21.11 10.32
CA ASP A 51 11.55 -21.79 11.61
C ASP A 51 12.78 -21.23 12.35
N THR A 52 13.76 -20.69 11.61
CA THR A 52 14.94 -20.03 12.17
C THR A 52 14.59 -18.77 12.98
N LYS A 53 13.57 -18.01 12.58
CA LYS A 53 13.10 -16.81 13.29
C LYS A 53 12.34 -17.17 14.56
N ALA A 54 11.58 -18.27 14.53
CA ALA A 54 10.90 -18.77 15.72
C ALA A 54 11.91 -19.21 16.81
N VAL A 55 13.01 -19.86 16.39
CA VAL A 55 14.10 -20.23 17.30
C VAL A 55 14.77 -19.00 17.90
N ALA A 56 15.12 -17.99 17.09
CA ALA A 56 15.77 -16.77 17.57
C ALA A 56 14.88 -15.97 18.56
N LEU A 57 13.58 -15.90 18.30
CA LEU A 57 12.63 -15.21 19.18
C LEU A 57 12.51 -15.90 20.54
N LYS A 58 12.54 -17.25 20.57
CA LYS A 58 12.52 -18.01 21.82
C LYS A 58 13.76 -17.71 22.68
N THR A 59 14.95 -17.67 22.08
CA THR A 59 16.19 -17.32 22.80
C THR A 59 16.12 -15.92 23.40
N ILE A 60 15.62 -14.93 22.66
CA ILE A 60 15.49 -13.55 23.16
C ILE A 60 14.52 -13.46 24.35
N ILE A 61 13.42 -14.23 24.33
CA ILE A 61 12.46 -14.28 25.43
C ILE A 61 13.09 -14.86 26.69
N GLU A 62 13.83 -15.96 26.54
CA GLU A 62 14.50 -16.66 27.64
C GLU A 62 15.64 -15.82 28.24
N GLU A 63 16.49 -15.20 27.41
CA GLU A 63 17.60 -14.34 27.87
C GLU A 63 17.12 -13.05 28.55
N GLY A 64 16.07 -12.44 28.00
CA GLY A 64 15.49 -11.21 28.55
C GLY A 64 14.55 -11.42 29.74
N ASN A 65 14.25 -12.69 30.08
CA ASN A 65 13.32 -13.08 31.13
C ASN A 65 11.94 -12.39 30.99
N TYR A 66 11.46 -12.26 29.75
CA TYR A 66 10.21 -11.58 29.44
C TYR A 66 9.01 -12.45 29.83
N SER A 67 8.03 -11.85 30.53
CA SER A 67 6.74 -12.51 30.76
C SER A 67 6.01 -12.73 29.42
N PRO A 68 5.37 -13.89 29.20
CA PRO A 68 4.57 -14.14 27.98
C PRO A 68 3.51 -13.07 27.72
N GLU A 69 2.98 -12.45 28.77
CA GLU A 69 1.97 -11.38 28.68
C GLU A 69 2.52 -10.09 28.05
N LEU A 70 3.84 -9.93 28.00
CA LEU A 70 4.54 -8.77 27.43
C LEU A 70 5.05 -9.03 26.00
N VAL A 71 4.84 -10.23 25.47
CA VAL A 71 5.27 -10.61 24.12
C VAL A 71 4.12 -10.39 23.14
N PHE A 72 4.16 -9.26 22.43
CA PHE A 72 3.15 -8.91 21.44
C PHE A 72 3.65 -9.21 20.02
N ASN A 73 2.84 -9.92 19.23
CA ASN A 73 3.08 -10.04 17.80
C ASN A 73 2.62 -8.76 17.09
N VAL A 74 3.47 -8.16 16.27
CA VAL A 74 3.11 -7.03 15.40
C VAL A 74 3.09 -7.53 13.97
N GLY A 75 1.88 -7.77 13.46
CA GLY A 75 1.63 -8.01 12.03
C GLY A 75 1.40 -6.70 11.28
N GLU A 76 1.80 -6.65 10.01
CA GLU A 76 1.49 -5.51 9.15
C GLU A 76 -0.02 -5.47 8.87
N THR A 77 -0.71 -4.45 9.38
CA THR A 77 -2.11 -4.18 9.02
C THR A 77 -2.12 -3.22 7.84
N GLY A 78 -2.41 -3.73 6.63
CA GLY A 78 -2.60 -2.89 5.46
C GLY A 78 -3.88 -2.08 5.55
N LEU A 79 -3.78 -0.75 5.68
CA LEU A 79 -4.93 0.16 5.61
C LEU A 79 -5.48 0.23 4.18
N PHE A 80 -6.58 -0.47 3.93
CA PHE A 80 -7.36 -0.30 2.70
C PHE A 80 -8.24 0.95 2.82
N TRP A 81 -7.85 2.02 2.15
CA TRP A 81 -8.72 3.19 1.98
C TRP A 81 -9.85 2.85 1.00
N LYS A 82 -11.02 2.49 1.53
CA LYS A 82 -12.28 2.47 0.77
C LYS A 82 -12.83 3.89 0.74
N ARG A 83 -12.89 4.50 -0.45
CA ARG A 83 -13.60 5.78 -0.64
C ARG A 83 -15.08 5.53 -0.34
N MET A 84 -15.57 6.07 0.77
CA MET A 84 -17.01 6.15 1.04
C MET A 84 -17.65 7.14 0.05
N PRO A 85 -18.94 6.98 -0.30
CA PRO A 85 -19.65 7.85 -1.24
C PRO A 85 -19.52 9.33 -0.91
#